data_AF-A0A7S4M945-F1
#
_entry.id   AF-A0A7S4M945-F1
#
_cell.length_a   1.000
_cell.length_b   1.000
_cell.length_c   1.000
_cell.angle_alpha   90.00
_cell.angle_beta   90.00
_cell.angle_gamma   90.00
#
_symmetry.space_group_name_H-M   'P 1'
#
loop_
_entity.id
_entity.type
_entity.pdbx_description
1 polymer ?
#
loop_
_entity_poly.entity_id
_entity_poly.type
_entity_poly.pdbx_seq_one_letter_code
_entity_poly.pdbx_strand_id
1 'polypeptide(L)'
;MLCKVTLDEDQIDKFKNAIHNSYFFEMFVEDLPMWGYIGDFENEDLVMGEVEGSKTYLFPHLHFKLGYNDGNMVSASVTTDAERKVDITNSKKATEVQFSYSVEWVWEKDLPWKARMTRYADSRFLPSTFEIHWLSIINSFVLVLLLTAFLTIILMRVLKNDFSRYMELDEETLEEEEVCIAFFLAFFEIHHVSYDTLTF
;
A
#
# COMPACT_ATOMS: atom_id res chain seq x y z
N MET A 1 -0.21 -16.12 -29.05
CA MET A 1 -1.03 -14.95 -29.40
C MET A 1 -2.41 -15.19 -28.80
N LEU A 2 -2.92 -14.28 -27.96
CA LEU A 2 -4.26 -14.40 -27.36
C LEU A 2 -5.30 -13.76 -28.27
N CYS A 3 -5.18 -12.45 -28.48
CA CYS A 3 -6.08 -11.67 -29.31
C CYS A 3 -5.38 -10.46 -29.90
N LYS A 4 -5.98 -9.91 -30.96
CA LYS A 4 -5.56 -8.68 -31.60
C LYS A 4 -6.74 -7.72 -31.53
N VAL A 5 -6.53 -6.56 -30.94
CA VAL A 5 -7.58 -5.57 -30.70
C VAL A 5 -7.09 -4.22 -31.18
N THR A 6 -7.94 -3.51 -31.92
CA THR A 6 -7.71 -2.11 -32.26
C THR A 6 -8.36 -1.27 -31.18
N LEU A 7 -7.57 -0.47 -30.47
CA LEU A 7 -8.05 0.42 -29.42
C LEU A 7 -8.54 1.72 -30.05
N ASP A 8 -9.76 2.11 -29.67
CA ASP A 8 -10.37 3.40 -30.01
C ASP A 8 -9.90 4.52 -29.07
N GLU A 9 -10.16 5.78 -29.42
CA GLU A 9 -9.76 6.97 -28.63
C GLU A 9 -10.22 6.87 -27.17
N ASP A 10 -11.50 6.58 -26.95
CA ASP A 10 -12.09 6.40 -25.61
C ASP A 10 -11.42 5.27 -24.81
N GLN A 11 -10.93 4.23 -25.48
CA GLN A 11 -10.28 3.09 -24.83
C GLN A 11 -8.84 3.44 -24.47
N ILE A 12 -8.13 4.14 -25.35
CA ILE A 12 -6.78 4.63 -25.10
C ILE A 12 -6.79 5.57 -23.89
N ASP A 13 -7.74 6.49 -23.82
CA ASP A 13 -7.85 7.42 -22.69
C ASP A 13 -8.13 6.71 -21.36
N LYS A 14 -8.95 5.64 -21.38
CA LYS A 14 -9.15 4.80 -20.18
C LYS A 14 -7.86 4.11 -19.76
N PHE A 15 -7.09 3.58 -20.70
CA PHE A 15 -5.80 2.95 -20.39
C PHE A 15 -4.78 3.97 -19.88
N LYS A 16 -4.67 5.15 -20.50
CA LYS A 16 -3.82 6.24 -20.00
C LYS A 16 -4.20 6.60 -18.56
N ASN A 17 -5.46 6.89 -18.31
CA ASN A 17 -5.95 7.23 -16.97
C ASN A 17 -5.65 6.13 -15.94
N ALA A 18 -5.79 4.86 -16.32
CA ALA A 18 -5.44 3.74 -15.44
C ALA A 18 -3.93 3.72 -15.14
N ILE A 19 -3.08 3.93 -16.14
CA ILE A 19 -1.62 3.94 -16.00
C ILE A 19 -1.15 5.11 -15.12
N HIS A 20 -1.61 6.34 -15.39
CA HIS A 20 -1.21 7.50 -14.57
C HIS A 20 -1.69 7.39 -13.12
N ASN A 21 -2.85 6.75 -12.88
CA ASN A 21 -3.33 6.48 -11.52
C ASN A 21 -2.74 5.19 -10.92
N SER A 22 -1.69 4.61 -11.51
CA SER A 22 -0.99 3.42 -11.02
C SER A 22 -1.89 2.20 -10.79
N TYR A 23 -2.91 2.02 -11.65
CA TYR A 23 -3.78 0.84 -11.59
C TYR A 23 -3.00 -0.41 -11.97
N PHE A 24 -3.27 -1.49 -11.23
CA PHE A 24 -2.75 -2.83 -11.46
C PHE A 24 -3.92 -3.80 -11.54
N PHE A 25 -3.70 -4.94 -12.19
CA PHE A 25 -4.66 -6.04 -12.22
C PHE A 25 -4.28 -7.09 -11.17
N GLU A 26 -5.29 -7.77 -10.66
CA GLU A 26 -5.15 -8.94 -9.79
C GLU A 26 -5.73 -10.17 -10.49
N MET A 27 -4.99 -11.28 -10.45
CA MET A 27 -5.40 -12.57 -11.00
C MET A 27 -5.07 -13.68 -10.02
N PHE A 28 -5.84 -14.76 -10.08
CA PHE A 28 -5.63 -15.94 -9.23
C PHE A 28 -5.38 -17.17 -10.09
N VAL A 29 -4.41 -17.99 -9.68
CA VAL A 29 -4.20 -19.33 -10.25
C VAL A 29 -4.05 -20.29 -9.08
N GLU A 30 -4.95 -21.27 -8.96
CA GLU A 30 -4.97 -22.22 -7.82
C GLU A 30 -4.94 -21.50 -6.45
N ASP A 31 -5.71 -20.41 -6.34
CA ASP A 31 -5.80 -19.50 -5.19
C ASP A 31 -4.54 -18.70 -4.88
N LEU A 32 -3.50 -18.77 -5.72
CA LEU A 32 -2.31 -17.94 -5.60
C LEU A 32 -2.55 -16.58 -6.30
N PRO A 33 -2.54 -15.46 -5.56
CA PRO A 33 -2.73 -14.15 -6.16
C PRO A 33 -1.48 -13.72 -6.93
N MET A 34 -1.69 -13.01 -8.02
CA MET A 34 -0.65 -12.37 -8.81
C MET A 34 -1.11 -10.97 -9.18
N TRP A 35 -0.18 -10.01 -9.16
CA TRP A 35 -0.43 -8.63 -9.52
C TRP A 35 0.51 -8.17 -10.63
N GLY A 36 0.01 -7.32 -11.51
CA GLY A 36 0.81 -6.72 -12.57
C GLY A 36 0.30 -5.34 -12.96
N TYR A 37 1.22 -4.46 -13.33
CA TYR A 37 0.87 -3.14 -13.86
C TYR A 37 0.37 -3.24 -15.29
N ILE A 38 -0.57 -2.37 -15.63
CA ILE A 38 -1.17 -2.31 -16.97
C ILE A 38 -0.18 -1.69 -17.98
N GLY A 39 0.67 -0.78 -17.53
CA GLY A 39 1.59 -0.03 -18.36
C GLY A 39 2.58 0.77 -17.51
N ASP A 40 3.31 1.64 -18.18
CA ASP A 40 4.33 2.51 -17.61
C ASP A 40 4.34 3.84 -18.35
N PHE A 41 4.92 4.87 -17.75
CA PHE A 41 5.04 6.18 -18.36
C PHE A 41 6.45 6.74 -18.18
N GLU A 42 6.95 7.45 -19.20
CA GLU A 42 8.27 8.07 -19.19
C GLU A 42 8.14 9.59 -19.33
N ASN A 43 9.02 10.33 -18.64
CA ASN A 43 9.13 11.79 -18.71
C ASN A 43 7.87 12.56 -18.27
N GLU A 44 7.17 12.08 -17.25
CA GLU A 44 6.22 12.90 -16.50
C GLU A 44 6.93 13.56 -15.32
N ASP A 45 6.86 14.89 -15.26
CA ASP A 45 7.23 15.61 -14.06
C ASP A 45 6.08 15.44 -13.04
N LEU A 46 6.40 14.85 -11.89
CA LEU A 46 5.48 14.60 -10.76
C LEU A 46 4.65 15.84 -10.33
N VAL A 47 5.10 17.04 -10.68
CA VAL A 47 4.49 18.33 -10.31
C VAL A 47 3.68 18.98 -11.44
N MET A 48 4.07 18.77 -12.70
CA MET A 48 3.49 19.48 -13.86
C MET A 48 2.60 18.59 -14.74
N GLY A 49 2.60 17.27 -14.52
CA GLY A 49 1.81 16.32 -15.30
C GLY A 49 2.40 16.08 -16.69
N GLU A 50 1.55 16.10 -17.73
CA GLU A 50 1.91 15.80 -19.12
C GLU A 50 2.76 16.95 -19.72
N VAL A 51 4.09 16.77 -19.76
CA VAL A 51 5.03 17.71 -20.40
C VAL A 51 5.16 17.37 -21.90
N GLU A 52 5.52 18.33 -22.76
CA GLU A 52 5.88 18.04 -24.15
C GLU A 52 6.99 16.99 -24.22
N GLY A 53 6.62 15.72 -24.47
CA GLY A 53 7.55 14.58 -24.50
C GLY A 53 7.20 13.43 -23.55
N SER A 54 6.17 13.55 -22.72
CA SER A 54 5.66 12.43 -21.91
C SER A 54 5.18 11.30 -22.81
N LYS A 55 5.59 10.07 -22.49
CA LYS A 55 5.20 8.89 -23.26
C LYS A 55 4.52 7.88 -22.36
N THR A 56 3.36 7.41 -22.79
CA THR A 56 2.60 6.38 -22.08
C THR A 56 2.70 5.08 -22.85
N TYR A 57 3.10 4.02 -22.17
CA TYR A 57 3.27 2.70 -22.74
C TYR A 57 2.34 1.68 -22.08
N LEU A 58 1.75 0.82 -22.89
CA LEU A 58 0.94 -0.31 -22.47
C LEU A 58 1.78 -1.60 -22.48
N PHE A 59 1.56 -2.51 -21.52
CA PHE A 59 2.20 -3.82 -21.49
C PHE A 59 1.24 -4.93 -21.97
N PRO A 60 1.24 -5.30 -23.26
CA PRO A 60 0.33 -6.31 -23.79
C PRO A 60 0.83 -7.76 -23.61
N HIS A 61 2.08 -7.96 -23.21
CA HIS A 61 2.67 -9.30 -23.01
C HIS A 61 2.79 -9.63 -21.51
N LEU A 62 2.09 -10.69 -21.10
CA LEU A 62 2.18 -11.22 -19.73
C LEU A 62 3.04 -12.48 -19.71
N HIS A 63 4.10 -12.47 -18.93
CA HIS A 63 4.93 -13.66 -18.71
C HIS A 63 4.62 -14.24 -17.33
N PHE A 64 4.00 -15.41 -17.32
CA PHE A 64 3.64 -16.14 -16.11
C PHE A 64 4.77 -17.09 -15.72
N LYS A 65 5.21 -17.02 -14.46
CA LYS A 65 6.13 -17.98 -13.87
C LYS A 65 5.39 -18.77 -12.80
N LEU A 66 5.20 -20.06 -13.06
CA LEU A 66 4.44 -20.96 -12.22
C LEU A 66 5.38 -21.98 -11.59
N GLY A 67 5.51 -21.94 -10.27
CA GLY A 67 6.29 -22.88 -9.50
C GLY A 67 5.47 -24.10 -9.10
N TYR A 68 6.03 -25.29 -9.29
CA TYR A 68 5.40 -26.54 -8.86
C TYR A 68 6.33 -27.39 -7.99
N ASN A 69 5.74 -28.11 -7.05
CA ASN A 69 6.41 -29.06 -6.18
C ASN A 69 5.54 -30.30 -5.99
N ASP A 70 6.10 -31.48 -6.27
CA ASP A 70 5.42 -32.78 -6.14
C ASP A 70 3.99 -32.81 -6.73
N GLY A 71 3.81 -32.17 -7.88
CA GLY A 71 2.53 -32.10 -8.60
C GLY A 71 1.55 -31.01 -8.12
N ASN A 72 1.94 -30.19 -7.14
CA ASN A 72 1.11 -29.09 -6.63
C ASN A 72 1.72 -27.72 -6.99
N MET A 73 0.88 -26.72 -7.26
CA MET A 73 1.30 -25.34 -7.54
C MET A 73 1.70 -24.57 -6.26
N VAL A 74 2.99 -24.30 -6.10
CA VAL A 74 3.51 -23.66 -4.89
C VAL A 74 3.83 -22.19 -5.06
N SER A 75 4.02 -21.72 -6.30
CA SER A 75 4.23 -20.30 -6.57
C SER A 75 3.61 -19.90 -7.91
N ALA A 76 3.21 -18.64 -7.99
CA ALA A 76 2.67 -18.01 -9.18
C ALA A 76 3.09 -16.54 -9.18
N SER A 77 3.69 -16.08 -10.26
CA SER A 77 4.03 -14.68 -10.45
C SER A 77 3.84 -14.29 -11.90
N VAL A 78 3.52 -13.01 -12.13
CA VAL A 78 3.39 -12.43 -13.46
C VAL A 78 4.40 -11.30 -13.60
N THR A 79 5.07 -11.25 -14.73
CA THR A 79 5.97 -10.17 -15.11
C THR A 79 5.56 -9.62 -16.46
N THR A 80 5.65 -8.31 -16.61
CA THR A 80 5.45 -7.62 -17.89
C THR A 80 6.79 -7.46 -18.60
N ASP A 81 6.78 -7.62 -19.93
CA ASP A 81 7.98 -7.47 -20.76
C ASP A 81 8.07 -6.03 -21.28
N ALA A 82 9.06 -5.28 -20.79
CA ALA A 82 9.28 -3.89 -21.17
C ALA A 82 9.73 -3.72 -22.64
N GLU A 83 10.31 -4.75 -23.26
CA GLU A 83 10.74 -4.69 -24.66
C GLU A 83 9.57 -4.78 -25.63
N ARG A 84 8.42 -5.33 -25.18
CA ARG A 84 7.20 -5.51 -25.97
C ARG A 84 6.12 -4.47 -25.66
N LYS A 85 6.51 -3.37 -25.02
CA LYS A 85 5.60 -2.29 -24.68
C LYS A 85 5.09 -1.56 -25.93
N VAL A 86 3.84 -1.13 -25.91
CA VAL A 86 3.20 -0.43 -27.02
C VAL A 86 2.96 1.02 -26.61
N ASP A 87 3.46 1.96 -27.41
CA ASP A 87 3.24 3.39 -27.21
C ASP A 87 1.77 3.74 -27.51
N ILE A 88 1.08 4.27 -26.51
CA ILE A 88 -0.32 4.73 -26.57
C ILE A 88 -0.45 6.23 -26.27
N THR A 89 0.64 6.99 -26.40
CA THR A 89 0.69 8.41 -26.05
C THR A 89 -0.34 9.24 -26.83
N ASN A 90 -0.55 8.91 -28.11
CA ASN A 90 -1.45 9.62 -29.00
C ASN A 90 -2.84 8.97 -29.06
N SER A 91 -3.79 9.50 -28.27
CA SER A 91 -5.17 9.02 -28.20
C SER A 91 -5.95 9.13 -29.51
N LYS A 92 -5.59 10.08 -30.38
CA LYS A 92 -6.32 10.32 -31.65
C LYS A 92 -6.01 9.29 -32.73
N LYS A 93 -5.02 8.42 -32.50
CA LYS A 93 -4.63 7.38 -33.45
C LYS A 93 -5.10 6.03 -32.95
N ALA A 94 -6.02 5.42 -33.70
CA ALA A 94 -6.39 4.02 -33.49
C ALA A 94 -5.13 3.15 -33.49
N THR A 95 -4.88 2.50 -32.36
CA THR A 95 -3.65 1.75 -32.12
C THR A 95 -3.98 0.27 -32.02
N GLU A 96 -3.35 -0.53 -32.87
CA GLU A 96 -3.54 -1.98 -32.88
C GLU A 96 -2.61 -2.63 -31.87
N VAL A 97 -3.20 -3.32 -30.89
CA VAL A 97 -2.49 -3.97 -29.79
C VAL A 97 -2.68 -5.49 -29.89
N GLN A 98 -1.56 -6.21 -29.82
CA GLN A 98 -1.56 -7.66 -29.83
C GLN A 98 -1.28 -8.20 -28.43
N PHE A 99 -2.33 -8.68 -27.76
CA PHE A 99 -2.21 -9.30 -26.46
C PHE A 99 -1.64 -10.71 -26.58
N SER A 100 -0.68 -11.02 -25.71
CA SER A 100 -0.04 -12.33 -25.70
C SER A 100 0.42 -12.69 -24.31
N TYR A 101 0.63 -13.98 -24.09
CA TYR A 101 1.21 -14.46 -22.84
C TYR A 101 2.23 -15.55 -23.13
N SER A 102 3.10 -15.75 -22.16
CA SER A 102 4.03 -16.87 -22.10
C SER A 102 3.98 -17.47 -20.70
N VAL A 103 4.28 -18.77 -20.60
CA VAL A 103 4.25 -19.51 -19.34
C VAL A 103 5.57 -20.24 -19.17
N GLU A 104 6.23 -20.01 -18.04
CA GLU A 104 7.41 -20.71 -17.59
C GLU A 104 7.04 -21.57 -16.37
N TRP A 105 7.40 -22.84 -16.40
CA TRP A 105 7.20 -23.77 -15.29
C TRP A 105 8.52 -24.00 -14.55
N VAL A 106 8.55 -23.69 -13.27
CA VAL A 106 9.74 -23.80 -12.43
C VAL A 106 9.52 -24.87 -11.37
N TRP A 107 10.47 -25.78 -11.22
CA TRP A 107 10.40 -26.77 -10.14
C TRP A 107 10.98 -26.20 -8.85
N GLU A 108 10.16 -26.12 -7.80
CA GLU A 108 10.52 -25.54 -6.50
C GLU A 108 10.52 -26.60 -5.39
N LYS A 109 11.63 -27.31 -5.26
CA LYS A 109 11.79 -28.38 -4.25
C LYS A 109 11.63 -27.89 -2.80
N ASP A 110 12.17 -26.71 -2.50
CA ASP A 110 12.32 -26.23 -1.12
C ASP A 110 11.04 -25.56 -0.57
N LEU A 111 10.03 -25.33 -1.41
CA LEU A 111 8.76 -24.71 -1.01
C LEU A 111 7.66 -25.78 -0.91
N PRO A 112 7.30 -26.24 0.29
CA PRO A 112 6.19 -27.18 0.45
C PRO A 112 4.85 -26.48 0.24
N TRP A 113 3.87 -27.19 -0.35
CA TRP A 113 2.53 -26.65 -0.60
C TRP A 113 1.86 -25.99 0.62
N LYS A 114 2.06 -26.53 1.83
CA LYS A 114 1.48 -25.95 3.06
C LYS A 114 2.01 -24.55 3.38
N ALA A 115 3.24 -24.23 2.96
CA ALA A 115 3.88 -22.94 3.21
C ALA A 115 3.78 -21.99 1.99
N ARG A 116 3.05 -22.38 0.94
CA ARG A 116 2.97 -21.61 -0.32
C ARG A 116 2.48 -20.17 -0.13
N MET A 117 1.58 -19.96 0.84
CA MET A 117 0.99 -18.64 1.11
C MET A 117 1.93 -17.71 1.88
N THR A 118 2.96 -18.24 2.55
CA THR A 118 3.91 -17.44 3.33
C THR A 118 4.60 -16.38 2.48
N ARG A 119 4.89 -16.68 1.21
CA ARG A 119 5.50 -15.72 0.27
C ARG A 119 4.59 -14.52 -0.04
N TYR A 120 3.28 -14.72 -0.01
CA TYR A 120 2.29 -13.69 -0.36
C TYR A 120 1.86 -12.86 0.85
N ALA A 121 2.00 -13.40 2.07
CA ALA A 121 1.72 -12.67 3.30
C ALA A 121 2.66 -11.46 3.51
N ASP A 122 3.93 -11.61 3.15
CA ASP A 122 4.95 -10.55 3.28
C ASP A 122 5.11 -9.70 2.01
N SER A 123 4.32 -9.98 0.97
CA SER A 123 4.47 -9.34 -0.32
C SER A 123 4.08 -7.86 -0.23
N ARG A 124 5.10 -7.01 -0.26
CA ARG A 124 5.09 -5.54 -0.46
C ARG A 124 4.35 -5.05 -1.71
N PHE A 125 3.63 -5.94 -2.40
CA PHE A 125 2.78 -5.64 -3.55
C PHE A 125 1.44 -5.03 -3.16
N LEU A 126 1.07 -5.00 -1.87
CA LEU A 126 -0.02 -4.15 -1.39
C LEU A 126 0.45 -2.69 -1.49
N PRO A 127 0.05 -1.95 -2.53
CA PRO A 127 0.49 -0.57 -2.69
C PRO A 127 -0.22 0.24 -1.62
N SER A 128 0.54 1.05 -0.84
CA SER A 128 0.21 2.30 -0.11
C SER A 128 -1.14 2.47 0.62
N THR A 129 -2.22 1.86 0.18
CA THR A 129 -3.51 1.67 0.85
C THR A 129 -3.37 1.03 2.24
N PHE A 130 -2.51 0.03 2.40
CA PHE A 130 -2.27 -0.53 3.73
C PHE A 130 -1.61 0.50 4.64
N GLU A 131 -0.76 1.39 4.09
CA GLU A 131 -0.07 2.46 4.81
C GLU A 131 -0.97 3.65 5.18
N ILE A 132 -2.12 3.84 4.53
CA ILE A 132 -3.05 4.93 4.87
C ILE A 132 -4.10 4.47 5.88
N HIS A 133 -4.52 3.20 5.83
CA HIS A 133 -5.57 2.70 6.71
C HIS A 133 -5.12 2.55 8.18
N TRP A 134 -3.92 2.04 8.45
CA TRP A 134 -3.41 1.94 9.83
C TRP A 134 -3.18 3.31 10.49
N LEU A 135 -2.86 4.35 9.72
CA LEU A 135 -2.69 5.71 10.23
C LEU A 135 -4.00 6.26 10.82
N SER A 136 -5.14 5.97 10.20
CA SER A 136 -6.46 6.34 10.74
C SER A 136 -6.83 5.58 12.03
N ILE A 137 -6.41 4.32 12.14
CA ILE A 137 -6.63 3.47 13.31
C ILE A 137 -5.77 3.97 14.48
N ILE A 138 -4.50 4.30 14.25
CA ILE A 138 -3.61 4.87 15.26
C ILE A 138 -4.14 6.23 15.74
N ASN A 139 -4.56 7.10 14.82
CA ASN A 139 -5.11 8.41 15.17
C ASN A 139 -6.32 8.30 16.13
N SER A 140 -7.22 7.35 15.86
CA SER A 140 -8.36 7.08 16.75
C SER A 140 -7.92 6.48 18.09
N PHE A 141 -6.94 5.57 18.10
CA PHE A 141 -6.42 4.95 19.32
C PHE A 141 -5.74 5.98 20.25
N VAL A 142 -4.96 6.90 19.68
CA VAL A 142 -4.30 7.99 20.42
C VAL A 142 -5.31 8.92 21.07
N LEU A 143 -6.41 9.27 20.37
CA LEU A 143 -7.49 10.08 20.94
C LEU A 143 -8.13 9.40 22.17
N VAL A 144 -8.35 8.08 22.11
CA VAL A 144 -8.95 7.32 23.23
C VAL A 144 -8.01 7.29 24.43
N LEU A 145 -6.70 7.13 24.23
CA LEU A 145 -5.71 7.19 25.31
C LEU A 145 -5.64 8.59 25.93
N LEU A 146 -5.67 9.64 25.12
CA LEU A 146 -5.73 11.05 25.56
C LEU A 146 -6.94 11.31 26.47
N LEU A 147 -8.13 10.90 26.03
CA LEU A 147 -9.37 11.09 26.79
C LEU A 147 -9.36 10.28 28.10
N THR A 148 -8.80 9.07 28.07
CA THR A 148 -8.69 8.21 29.26
C THR A 148 -7.70 8.78 30.28
N ALA A 149 -6.57 9.32 29.82
CA ALA A 149 -5.59 10.00 30.69
C ALA A 149 -6.20 11.25 31.33
N PHE A 150 -6.89 12.08 30.53
CA PHE A 150 -7.58 13.27 31.03
C PHE A 150 -8.65 12.93 32.07
N LEU A 151 -9.46 11.90 31.80
CA LEU A 151 -10.47 11.41 32.74
C LEU A 151 -9.84 10.90 34.03
N THR A 152 -8.72 10.16 33.93
CA THR A 152 -7.97 9.66 35.08
C THR A 152 -7.43 10.81 35.94
N ILE A 153 -6.91 11.89 35.33
CA ILE A 153 -6.44 13.08 36.07
C ILE A 153 -7.59 13.77 36.81
N ILE A 154 -8.75 13.94 36.16
CA ILE A 154 -9.94 14.51 36.82
C ILE A 154 -10.40 13.61 37.98
N LEU A 155 -10.48 12.30 37.74
CA LEU A 155 -10.86 11.33 38.76
C LEU A 155 -9.89 11.37 39.94
N MET A 156 -8.58 11.36 39.69
CA MET A 156 -7.55 11.48 40.73
C MET A 156 -7.66 12.79 41.49
N ARG A 157 -7.95 13.91 40.82
CA ARG A 157 -8.17 15.19 41.49
C ARG A 157 -9.39 15.18 42.39
N VAL A 158 -10.49 14.56 41.96
CA VAL A 158 -11.71 14.40 42.77
C VAL A 158 -11.45 13.46 43.93
N LEU A 159 -10.82 12.31 43.69
CA LEU A 159 -10.44 11.34 44.72
C LEU A 159 -9.50 11.97 45.75
N LYS A 160 -8.45 12.68 45.33
CA LYS A 160 -7.53 13.38 46.23
C LYS A 160 -8.24 14.44 47.07
N ASN A 161 -9.16 15.20 46.47
CA ASN A 161 -9.96 16.20 47.20
C ASN A 161 -10.96 15.56 48.17
N ASP A 162 -11.51 14.39 47.84
CA ASP A 162 -12.40 13.65 48.73
C ASP A 162 -11.61 12.98 49.87
N PHE A 163 -10.49 12.31 49.55
CA PHE A 163 -9.59 11.67 50.51
C PHE A 163 -8.87 12.66 51.44
N SER A 164 -8.43 13.84 50.97
CA SER A 164 -7.79 14.84 51.85
C SER A 164 -8.77 15.42 52.89
N ARG A 165 -10.08 15.23 52.69
CA ARG A 165 -11.11 15.57 53.67
C ARG A 165 -11.28 14.49 54.75
N TYR A 166 -10.70 13.30 54.56
CA TYR A 166 -10.81 12.14 55.46
C TYR A 166 -9.49 11.66 56.07
N MET A 167 -8.34 11.89 55.43
CA MET A 167 -7.01 11.54 55.96
C MET A 167 -6.09 12.76 55.87
N GLU A 168 -5.82 13.42 57.01
CA GLU A 168 -4.57 14.15 57.18
C GLU A 168 -3.46 13.09 57.15
N LEU A 169 -2.68 13.02 56.06
CA LEU A 169 -1.24 12.70 56.04
C LEU A 169 -0.70 12.59 54.59
N ASP A 170 0.20 13.54 54.30
CA ASP A 170 1.46 13.52 53.54
C ASP A 170 1.68 12.81 52.19
N GLU A 171 2.22 13.65 51.29
CA GLU A 171 3.36 13.46 50.36
C GLU A 171 3.47 12.21 49.49
N GLU A 172 3.06 12.36 48.22
CA GLU A 172 3.79 11.80 47.06
C GLU A 172 3.39 12.60 45.81
N THR A 173 4.20 13.60 45.44
CA THR A 173 4.00 14.48 44.26
C THR A 173 5.17 14.42 43.27
N LEU A 174 5.86 13.27 43.19
CA LEU A 174 7.01 13.11 42.28
C LEU A 174 6.73 12.17 41.10
N GLU A 175 5.64 11.40 41.11
CA GLU A 175 5.26 10.52 39.98
C GLU A 175 4.35 11.23 38.95
N GLU A 176 3.60 12.25 39.34
CA GLU A 176 2.64 12.95 38.46
C GLU A 176 3.31 13.87 37.41
N GLU A 177 4.49 14.44 37.71
CA GLU A 177 5.19 15.34 36.76
C GLU A 177 5.92 14.59 35.64
N GLU A 178 6.48 13.40 35.90
CA GLU A 178 7.18 12.62 34.88
C GLU A 178 6.21 12.06 33.81
N VAL A 179 5.00 11.66 34.22
CA VAL A 179 3.97 11.18 33.29
C VAL A 179 3.49 12.32 32.36
N CYS A 180 3.36 13.53 32.88
CA CYS A 180 2.90 14.68 32.10
C CYS A 180 3.96 15.13 31.06
N ILE A 181 5.25 15.10 31.43
CA ILE A 181 6.36 15.43 30.54
C ILE A 181 6.56 14.36 29.46
N ALA A 182 6.52 13.07 29.84
CA ALA A 182 6.62 11.96 28.88
C ALA A 182 5.47 11.99 27.86
N PHE A 183 4.28 12.38 28.30
CA PHE A 183 3.10 12.47 27.46
C PHE A 183 3.12 13.69 26.52
N PHE A 184 3.63 14.84 26.98
CA PHE A 184 3.83 16.02 26.13
C PHE A 184 4.89 15.78 25.05
N LEU A 185 5.98 15.07 25.39
CA LEU A 185 7.04 14.70 24.43
C LEU A 185 6.51 13.73 23.37
N ALA A 186 5.73 12.71 23.77
CA ALA A 186 5.10 11.77 22.82
C ALA A 186 4.13 12.47 21.87
N PHE A 187 3.36 13.47 22.34
CA PHE A 187 2.46 14.25 21.51
C PHE A 187 3.21 15.12 20.47
N PHE A 188 4.32 15.75 20.86
CA PHE A 188 5.11 16.59 19.96
C PHE A 188 5.82 15.76 18.87
N GLU A 189 6.36 14.59 19.23
CA GLU A 189 7.05 13.70 18.30
C GLU A 189 6.09 13.10 17.27
N ILE A 190 4.87 12.74 17.67
CA ILE A 190 3.83 12.20 16.77
C ILE A 190 3.27 13.30 15.85
N HIS A 191 3.07 14.52 16.34
CA HIS A 191 2.64 15.64 15.49
C HIS A 191 3.72 16.00 14.46
N HIS A 192 5.00 15.97 14.83
CA HIS A 192 6.10 16.18 13.89
C HIS A 192 6.14 15.09 12.80
N VAL A 193 6.01 13.81 13.19
CA VAL A 193 5.95 12.68 12.25
C VAL A 193 4.74 12.80 11.31
N SER A 194 3.57 13.22 11.80
CA SER A 194 2.38 13.37 10.96
C SER A 194 2.50 14.50 9.93
N TYR A 195 3.25 15.58 10.23
CA TYR A 195 3.45 16.68 9.29
C TYR A 195 4.54 16.37 8.26
N ASP A 196 5.62 15.69 8.64
CA ASP A 196 6.68 15.29 7.70
C ASP A 196 6.18 14.27 6.66
N THR A 197 5.22 13.42 7.04
CA THR A 197 4.61 12.42 6.13
C THR A 197 3.55 13.02 5.19
N LEU A 198 3.11 14.26 5.41
CA LEU A 198 2.15 15.00 4.57
C LEU A 198 2.83 16.01 3.62
N THR A 199 4.16 16.15 3.67
CA THR A 199 4.95 17.06 2.81
C THR A 199 5.86 16.34 1.80
N PHE A 200 5.41 15.23 1.24
CA PHE A 200 5.95 14.67 -0.01
C PHE A 200 4.84 14.45 -1.03
#